data_AF-A0A9P0ZP51-F1
#
_entry.id   AF-A0A9P0ZP51-F1
#
_cell.length_a   1.000
_cell.length_b   1.000
_cell.length_c   1.000
_cell.angle_alpha   90.00
_cell.angle_beta   90.00
_cell.angle_gamma   90.00
#
_symmetry.space_group_name_H-M   'P 1'
#
loop_
_entity.id
_entity.type
_entity.pdbx_description
1 polymer ?
#
loop_
_entity_poly.entity_id
_entity_poly.type
_entity_poly.pdbx_seq_one_letter_code
_entity_poly.pdbx_strand_id
1 'polypeptide(L)'
;MGVEDGGGMRRRRLCGPLCTKDDFLPQESFKSWANYVNALKQTPSRFAERVFTRSHDGAELAATSRSNHQMKKTLSWWDLLWFGMGALIGAGIFVLTGLEARKDAGPAVVLSYAVSGLSALLSAFCYTEFAVEIPVAGGSFAYLRVELGDFVAFIAAGNILLEYVIGGAAVARSWTSYLASLCNKEPSSFLIKAHGLAEGYDKLDPIAVGVCIAICMVAVHSTKGSSRLNYIASIVHITVILFIIVCGLIKSNYKNYTPFMPFGPRGVFKAAAVLFFAFVGF
;
A
#
# COMPACT_ATOMS: atom_id res chain seq x y z
N MET A 1 36.11 -1.67 -31.03
CA MET A 1 36.86 -1.19 -29.84
C MET A 1 36.30 -1.92 -28.65
N GLY A 2 37.07 -2.85 -28.11
CA GLY A 2 36.62 -3.88 -27.17
C GLY A 2 36.29 -3.32 -25.79
N VAL A 3 35.21 -3.84 -25.21
CA VAL A 3 34.87 -3.66 -23.80
C VAL A 3 35.39 -4.92 -23.10
N GLU A 4 36.43 -4.77 -22.29
CA GLU A 4 36.94 -5.85 -21.44
C GLU A 4 35.96 -6.13 -20.30
N ASP A 5 35.35 -7.32 -20.36
CA ASP A 5 34.67 -7.97 -19.25
C ASP A 5 35.73 -8.48 -18.24
N GLY A 6 35.99 -7.67 -17.21
CA GLY A 6 36.87 -8.02 -16.09
C GLY A 6 36.07 -8.48 -14.87
N GLY A 7 35.68 -9.75 -14.85
CA GLY A 7 35.05 -10.40 -13.69
C GLY A 7 35.96 -10.45 -12.46
N GLY A 8 35.42 -9.99 -11.32
CA GLY A 8 36.08 -10.07 -10.01
C GLY A 8 35.06 -10.10 -8.88
N MET A 9 34.37 -11.24 -8.73
CA MET A 9 33.37 -11.48 -7.69
C MET A 9 34.01 -11.55 -6.29
N ARG A 10 34.07 -10.43 -5.56
CA ARG A 10 34.41 -10.43 -4.12
C ARG A 10 33.20 -10.90 -3.31
N ARG A 11 33.22 -12.17 -2.87
CA ARG A 11 32.35 -12.70 -1.81
C ARG A 11 32.41 -11.74 -0.60
N ARG A 12 31.27 -11.15 -0.22
CA ARG A 12 31.11 -10.41 1.05
C ARG A 12 31.40 -11.37 2.21
N ARG A 13 32.57 -11.24 2.83
CA ARG A 13 32.88 -11.91 4.10
C ARG A 13 32.03 -11.25 5.19
N LEU A 14 31.50 -12.05 6.12
CA LEU A 14 30.91 -11.55 7.37
C LEU A 14 31.88 -10.56 8.03
N CYS A 15 31.41 -9.34 8.32
CA CYS A 15 32.21 -8.25 8.91
C CYS A 15 32.75 -8.66 10.29
N GLY A 16 34.08 -8.72 10.42
CA GLY A 16 34.78 -8.64 11.70
C GLY A 16 35.06 -7.17 12.10
N PRO A 17 35.86 -6.90 13.15
CA PRO A 17 36.03 -5.56 13.74
C PRO A 17 36.85 -4.54 12.89
N LEU A 18 37.01 -4.76 11.58
CA LEU A 18 37.90 -4.00 10.70
C LEU A 18 37.19 -3.53 9.40
N CYS A 19 35.92 -3.13 9.49
CA CYS A 19 35.18 -2.62 8.33
C CYS A 19 35.54 -1.14 8.10
N THR A 20 36.10 -0.84 6.92
CA THR A 20 36.57 0.52 6.53
C THR A 20 35.47 1.22 5.73
N LYS A 21 35.48 2.57 5.68
CA LYS A 21 34.44 3.39 5.03
C LYS A 21 34.14 2.97 3.58
N ASP A 22 35.14 2.44 2.88
CA ASP A 22 35.04 2.00 1.48
C ASP A 22 34.16 0.75 1.27
N ASP A 23 33.95 -0.07 2.32
CA ASP A 23 33.06 -1.24 2.24
C ASP A 23 31.58 -0.85 2.29
N PHE A 24 31.26 0.30 2.92
CA PHE A 24 29.89 0.81 3.07
C PHE A 24 29.49 1.79 1.96
N LEU A 25 30.44 2.59 1.45
CA LEU A 25 30.18 3.64 0.46
C LEU A 25 31.15 3.55 -0.73
N PRO A 26 31.00 2.57 -1.64
CA PRO A 26 31.95 2.33 -2.74
C PRO A 26 31.93 3.40 -3.84
N GLN A 27 31.00 4.37 -3.78
CA GLN A 27 30.82 5.39 -4.82
C GLN A 27 31.88 6.49 -4.71
N GLU A 28 32.43 6.92 -5.86
CA GLU A 28 33.48 7.93 -5.94
C GLU A 28 33.09 9.31 -5.37
N SER A 29 31.79 9.59 -5.31
CA SER A 29 31.21 10.80 -4.72
C SER A 29 31.45 10.95 -3.22
N PHE A 30 31.69 9.84 -2.50
CA PHE A 30 31.91 9.84 -1.04
C PHE A 30 33.38 9.69 -0.65
N LYS A 31 34.30 9.54 -1.61
CA LYS A 31 35.75 9.38 -1.35
C LYS A 31 36.44 10.68 -0.93
N SER A 32 35.93 11.84 -1.35
CA SER A 32 36.49 13.14 -0.95
C SER A 32 35.42 14.22 -0.86
N TRP A 33 35.62 15.19 0.04
CA TRP A 33 34.72 16.35 0.17
C TRP A 33 34.62 17.16 -1.13
N ALA A 34 35.72 17.26 -1.88
CA ALA A 34 35.75 17.92 -3.19
C ALA A 34 34.86 17.21 -4.23
N ASN A 35 34.88 15.87 -4.25
CA ASN A 35 34.02 15.07 -5.13
C ASN A 35 32.55 15.20 -4.73
N TYR A 36 32.26 15.26 -3.43
CA TYR A 36 30.90 15.45 -2.92
C TYR A 36 30.35 16.84 -3.29
N VAL A 37 31.14 17.91 -3.12
CA VAL A 37 30.75 19.27 -3.52
C VAL A 37 30.58 19.39 -5.03
N ASN A 38 31.44 18.75 -5.83
CA ASN A 38 31.28 18.72 -7.29
C ASN A 38 30.03 17.92 -7.72
N ALA A 39 29.71 16.81 -7.04
CA ALA A 39 28.48 16.08 -7.30
C ALA A 39 27.23 16.91 -6.94
N LEU A 40 27.27 17.67 -5.84
CA LEU A 40 26.22 18.63 -5.45
C LEU A 40 26.04 19.73 -6.50
N LYS A 41 27.13 20.30 -7.01
CA LYS A 41 27.09 21.30 -8.10
C LYS A 41 26.51 20.74 -9.42
N GLN A 42 26.68 19.45 -9.68
CA GLN A 42 26.10 18.77 -10.86
C GLN A 42 24.67 18.24 -10.62
N THR A 43 24.13 18.38 -9.41
CA THR A 43 22.77 17.94 -9.10
C THR A 43 21.69 18.69 -9.90
N PRO A 44 21.75 20.02 -10.13
CA PRO A 44 20.72 20.70 -10.93
C PRO A 44 20.73 20.30 -12.41
N SER A 45 21.90 20.07 -13.01
CA SER A 45 21.98 19.59 -14.41
C SER A 45 21.46 18.15 -14.54
N ARG A 46 21.80 17.27 -13.58
CA ARG A 46 21.25 15.91 -13.50
C ARG A 46 19.75 15.88 -13.27
N PHE A 47 19.23 16.83 -12.49
CA PHE A 47 17.80 16.96 -12.27
C PHE A 47 17.10 17.41 -13.56
N ALA A 48 17.62 18.44 -14.24
CA ALA A 48 17.08 18.90 -15.52
C ALA A 48 17.10 17.79 -16.58
N GLU A 49 18.18 17.01 -16.65
CA GLU A 49 18.28 15.87 -17.56
C GLU A 49 17.23 14.81 -17.22
N ARG A 50 17.12 14.40 -15.94
CA ARG A 50 16.09 13.44 -15.49
C ARG A 50 14.65 13.90 -15.67
N VAL A 51 14.38 15.21 -15.64
CA VAL A 51 13.02 15.74 -15.87
C VAL A 51 12.53 15.40 -17.29
N PHE A 52 13.43 15.36 -18.27
CA PHE A 52 13.09 15.06 -19.66
C PHE A 52 13.46 13.64 -20.09
N THR A 53 14.09 12.84 -19.23
CA THR A 53 14.50 11.47 -19.57
C THR A 53 13.34 10.50 -19.33
N ARG A 54 13.04 9.67 -20.33
CA ARG A 54 12.15 8.50 -20.22
C ARG A 54 13.00 7.26 -19.99
N SER A 55 12.64 6.40 -19.04
CA SER A 55 13.33 5.12 -18.88
C SER A 55 12.88 4.16 -19.98
N HIS A 56 13.83 3.51 -20.66
CA HIS A 56 13.52 2.43 -21.60
C HIS A 56 13.24 1.11 -20.87
N ASP A 57 12.30 0.32 -21.38
CA ASP A 57 11.85 -0.97 -20.81
C ASP A 57 13.01 -1.94 -20.52
N GLY A 58 14.01 -1.95 -21.42
CA GLY A 58 15.21 -2.77 -21.27
C GLY A 58 16.06 -2.40 -20.06
N ALA A 59 16.04 -1.14 -19.62
CA ALA A 59 16.78 -0.69 -18.44
C ALA A 59 16.11 -1.15 -17.13
N GLU A 60 14.77 -1.18 -17.06
CA GLU A 60 14.02 -1.66 -15.89
C GLU A 60 14.13 -3.19 -15.76
N LEU A 61 14.05 -3.93 -16.87
CA LEU A 61 14.33 -5.37 -16.89
C LEU A 61 15.77 -5.68 -16.46
N ALA A 62 16.74 -4.88 -16.91
CA ALA A 62 18.14 -5.02 -16.51
C ALA A 62 18.39 -4.63 -15.04
N ALA A 63 17.60 -3.71 -14.45
CA ALA A 63 17.71 -3.34 -13.04
C ALA A 63 17.40 -4.53 -12.11
N THR A 64 16.42 -5.36 -12.47
CA THR A 64 16.12 -6.61 -11.75
C THR A 64 17.31 -7.57 -11.82
N SER A 65 17.99 -7.67 -12.97
CA SER A 65 19.20 -8.50 -13.14
C SER A 65 20.42 -7.98 -12.37
N ARG A 66 20.47 -6.68 -12.05
CA ARG A 66 21.52 -6.08 -11.21
C ARG A 66 21.38 -6.41 -9.73
N SER A 67 20.17 -6.80 -9.29
CA SER A 67 19.96 -7.37 -7.96
C SER A 67 20.60 -8.76 -7.92
N ASN A 68 21.82 -8.87 -7.39
CA ASN A 68 22.51 -10.14 -7.17
C ASN A 68 21.78 -11.11 -6.20
N HIS A 69 20.57 -10.76 -5.73
CA HIS A 69 19.70 -11.58 -4.89
C HIS A 69 18.38 -11.83 -5.63
N GLN A 70 18.34 -12.86 -6.46
CA GLN A 70 17.09 -13.33 -7.07
C GLN A 70 16.20 -13.98 -6.01
N MET A 71 15.00 -13.44 -5.82
CA MET A 71 13.99 -14.06 -4.98
C MET A 71 13.46 -15.34 -5.64
N LYS A 72 13.28 -16.40 -4.86
CA LYS A 72 12.62 -17.62 -5.36
C LYS A 72 11.16 -17.31 -5.69
N LYS A 73 10.75 -17.57 -6.93
CA LYS A 73 9.34 -17.48 -7.36
C LYS A 73 8.56 -18.63 -6.72
N THR A 74 7.91 -18.38 -5.59
CA THR A 74 7.15 -19.41 -4.85
C THR A 74 5.64 -19.17 -4.84
N LEU A 75 5.17 -18.07 -5.44
CA LEU A 75 3.77 -17.66 -5.44
C LEU A 75 3.06 -18.25 -6.66
N SER A 76 2.01 -19.03 -6.44
CA SER A 76 1.14 -19.53 -7.51
C SER A 76 0.07 -18.50 -7.89
N TRP A 77 -0.61 -18.70 -9.02
CA TRP A 77 -1.75 -17.86 -9.41
C TRP A 77 -2.87 -17.88 -8.34
N TRP A 78 -3.07 -19.05 -7.71
CA TRP A 78 -3.98 -19.17 -6.56
C TRP A 78 -3.59 -18.28 -5.40
N ASP A 79 -2.31 -18.29 -5.02
CA ASP A 79 -1.81 -17.44 -3.93
C ASP A 79 -1.97 -15.95 -4.27
N LEU A 80 -1.82 -15.59 -5.54
CA LEU A 80 -1.95 -14.22 -6.05
C LEU A 80 -3.41 -13.72 -6.01
N LEU A 81 -4.37 -14.57 -6.38
CA LEU A 81 -5.80 -14.25 -6.26
C LEU A 81 -6.19 -13.99 -4.81
N TRP A 82 -5.78 -14.87 -3.91
CA TRP A 82 -6.06 -14.74 -2.48
C TRP A 82 -5.31 -13.58 -1.84
N PHE A 83 -4.15 -13.23 -2.40
CA PHE A 83 -3.41 -12.04 -2.04
C PHE A 83 -4.18 -10.77 -2.38
N GLY A 84 -4.64 -10.62 -3.63
CA GLY A 84 -5.47 -9.48 -4.04
C GLY A 84 -6.78 -9.38 -3.27
N MET A 85 -7.49 -10.50 -3.06
CA MET A 85 -8.71 -10.52 -2.26
C MET A 85 -8.47 -10.04 -0.81
N GLY A 86 -7.36 -10.44 -0.21
CA GLY A 86 -7.00 -10.02 1.15
C GLY A 86 -6.61 -8.54 1.24
N ALA A 87 -6.02 -7.98 0.17
CA ALA A 87 -5.68 -6.57 0.09
C ALA A 87 -6.92 -5.67 0.00
N LEU A 88 -7.96 -6.11 -0.72
CA LEU A 88 -9.22 -5.38 -0.88
C LEU A 88 -10.11 -5.46 0.36
N ILE A 89 -10.14 -6.61 1.05
CA ILE A 89 -11.02 -6.81 2.21
C ILE A 89 -10.33 -6.31 3.48
N GLY A 90 -10.80 -5.18 4.01
CA GLY A 90 -10.27 -4.64 5.26
C GLY A 90 -11.13 -3.55 5.88
N ALA A 91 -10.47 -2.55 6.47
CA ALA A 91 -11.13 -1.46 7.18
C ALA A 91 -12.14 -0.69 6.31
N GLY A 92 -11.94 -0.65 4.98
CA GLY A 92 -12.89 -0.05 4.05
C GLY A 92 -14.31 -0.62 4.18
N ILE A 93 -14.48 -1.94 4.03
CA ILE A 93 -15.81 -2.56 4.08
C ILE A 93 -16.34 -2.74 5.51
N PHE A 94 -15.46 -2.97 6.49
CA PHE A 94 -15.90 -3.23 7.86
C PHE A 94 -16.17 -1.95 8.69
N VAL A 95 -15.54 -0.82 8.33
CA VAL A 95 -15.67 0.44 9.08
C VAL A 95 -16.36 1.53 8.24
N LEU A 96 -15.84 1.84 7.05
CA LEU A 96 -16.33 2.99 6.27
C LEU A 96 -17.75 2.76 5.76
N THR A 97 -18.13 1.53 5.39
CA THR A 97 -19.50 1.22 4.95
C THR A 97 -20.56 1.67 5.96
N GLY A 98 -20.37 1.37 7.25
CA GLY A 98 -21.32 1.76 8.28
C GLY A 98 -21.35 3.26 8.53
N LEU A 99 -20.20 3.93 8.43
CA LEU A 99 -20.08 5.38 8.59
C LEU A 99 -20.81 6.13 7.48
N GLU A 100 -20.53 5.78 6.23
CA GLU A 100 -21.12 6.41 5.04
C GLU A 100 -22.60 6.07 4.89
N ALA A 101 -23.01 4.83 5.24
CA ALA A 101 -24.42 4.47 5.29
C ALA A 101 -25.20 5.33 6.29
N ARG A 102 -24.59 5.70 7.44
CA ARG A 102 -25.25 6.54 8.45
C ARG A 102 -25.22 8.03 8.11
N LYS A 103 -24.12 8.54 7.55
CA LYS A 103 -23.89 9.99 7.40
C LYS A 103 -24.22 10.56 6.03
N ASP A 104 -24.04 9.78 4.95
CA ASP A 104 -23.97 10.34 3.60
C ASP A 104 -24.86 9.62 2.58
N ALA A 105 -24.98 8.29 2.60
CA ALA A 105 -25.73 7.54 1.58
C ALA A 105 -27.07 6.98 2.07
N GLY A 106 -27.19 6.59 3.33
CA GLY A 106 -28.36 5.83 3.79
C GLY A 106 -28.41 4.43 3.16
N PRO A 107 -29.62 3.87 2.94
CA PRO A 107 -29.79 2.60 2.23
C PRO A 107 -29.25 2.61 0.79
N ALA A 108 -29.11 3.79 0.17
CA ALA A 108 -28.54 3.97 -1.16
C ALA A 108 -27.02 3.73 -1.25
N VAL A 109 -26.36 3.32 -0.15
CA VAL A 109 -24.93 2.95 -0.12
C VAL A 109 -24.57 1.87 -1.15
N VAL A 110 -25.54 1.02 -1.51
CA VAL A 110 -25.37 0.00 -2.57
C VAL A 110 -25.08 0.65 -3.93
N LEU A 111 -25.73 1.77 -4.25
CA LEU A 111 -25.47 2.53 -5.47
C LEU A 111 -24.08 3.18 -5.44
N SER A 112 -23.66 3.68 -4.27
CA SER A 112 -22.31 4.22 -4.09
C SER A 112 -21.24 3.16 -4.36
N TYR A 113 -21.44 1.93 -3.87
CA TYR A 113 -20.57 0.80 -4.17
C TYR A 113 -20.58 0.41 -5.65
N ALA A 114 -21.74 0.44 -6.31
CA ALA A 114 -21.83 0.14 -7.74
C ALA A 114 -21.05 1.14 -8.60
N VAL A 115 -21.18 2.45 -8.32
CA VAL A 115 -20.43 3.50 -9.03
C VAL A 115 -18.93 3.39 -8.77
N SER A 116 -18.53 3.20 -7.51
CA SER A 116 -17.11 3.05 -7.13
C SER A 116 -16.49 1.80 -7.73
N GLY A 117 -17.21 0.68 -7.71
CA GLY A 117 -16.77 -0.59 -8.28
C GLY A 117 -16.63 -0.54 -9.79
N LEU A 118 -17.53 0.16 -10.50
CA LEU A 118 -17.37 0.38 -11.94
C LEU A 118 -16.11 1.20 -12.25
N SER A 119 -15.85 2.26 -11.48
CA SER A 119 -14.61 3.04 -11.62
C SER A 119 -13.37 2.20 -11.37
N ALA A 120 -13.36 1.39 -10.31
CA ALA A 120 -12.25 0.51 -9.98
C ALA A 120 -12.03 -0.57 -11.05
N LEU A 121 -13.10 -1.12 -11.62
CA LEU A 121 -13.03 -2.12 -12.69
C LEU A 121 -12.41 -1.56 -13.97
N LEU A 122 -12.79 -0.34 -14.36
CA LEU A 122 -12.16 0.34 -15.50
C LEU A 122 -10.66 0.58 -15.25
N SER A 123 -10.28 1.00 -14.05
CA SER A 123 -8.87 1.12 -13.68
C SER A 123 -8.15 -0.23 -13.71
N ALA A 124 -8.73 -1.28 -13.16
CA ALA A 124 -8.13 -2.62 -13.12
C ALA A 124 -7.85 -3.18 -14.52
N PHE A 125 -8.67 -2.88 -15.53
CA PHE A 125 -8.39 -3.24 -16.92
C PHE A 125 -7.13 -2.56 -17.45
N CYS A 126 -6.94 -1.26 -17.21
CA CYS A 126 -5.71 -0.57 -17.58
C CYS A 126 -4.48 -1.15 -16.86
N TYR A 127 -4.61 -1.47 -15.56
CA TYR A 127 -3.53 -2.11 -14.80
C TYR A 127 -3.18 -3.51 -15.32
N THR A 128 -4.17 -4.25 -15.81
CA THR A 128 -3.95 -5.59 -16.39
C THR A 128 -3.14 -5.51 -17.68
N GLU A 129 -3.43 -4.53 -18.53
CA GLU A 129 -2.67 -4.29 -19.77
C GLU A 129 -1.20 -3.99 -19.46
N PHE A 130 -0.93 -3.05 -18.54
CA PHE A 130 0.43 -2.72 -18.11
C PHE A 130 1.15 -3.89 -17.42
N ALA A 131 0.44 -4.72 -16.64
CA ALA A 131 1.05 -5.87 -15.97
C ALA A 131 1.50 -6.97 -16.95
N VAL A 132 0.82 -7.09 -18.11
CA VAL A 132 1.22 -8.03 -19.16
C VAL A 132 2.38 -7.47 -20.00
N GLU A 133 2.37 -6.17 -20.29
CA GLU A 133 3.41 -5.53 -21.10
C GLU A 133 4.73 -5.35 -20.34
N ILE A 134 4.67 -4.96 -19.07
CA ILE A 134 5.84 -4.62 -18.25
C ILE A 134 5.86 -5.51 -16.99
N PRO A 135 6.29 -6.78 -17.08
CA PRO A 135 6.26 -7.74 -15.98
C PRO A 135 7.42 -7.51 -14.98
N VAL A 136 7.55 -6.28 -14.46
CA VAL A 136 8.56 -5.88 -13.49
C VAL A 136 7.94 -5.66 -12.11
N ALA A 137 8.70 -5.97 -11.07
CA ALA A 137 8.27 -5.72 -9.69
C ALA A 137 8.40 -4.23 -9.36
N GLY A 138 7.36 -3.44 -9.67
CA GLY A 138 7.34 -2.00 -9.39
C GLY A 138 5.96 -1.33 -9.36
N GLY A 139 4.88 -2.02 -9.74
CA GLY A 139 3.52 -1.48 -9.74
C GLY A 139 3.39 -0.20 -10.59
N SER A 140 2.48 0.70 -10.19
CA SER A 140 2.18 1.93 -10.93
C SER A 140 3.40 2.84 -11.13
N PHE A 141 4.38 2.80 -10.22
CA PHE A 141 5.61 3.58 -10.35
C PHE A 141 6.40 3.16 -11.60
N ALA A 142 6.60 1.86 -11.81
CA ALA A 142 7.33 1.36 -12.97
C ALA A 142 6.60 1.67 -14.27
N TYR A 143 5.27 1.54 -14.29
CA TYR A 143 4.44 1.85 -15.45
C TYR A 143 4.54 3.33 -15.85
N LEU A 144 4.44 4.25 -14.87
CA LEU A 144 4.53 5.68 -15.13
C LEU A 144 5.94 6.13 -15.52
N ARG A 145 6.97 5.46 -15.00
CA ARG A 145 8.37 5.73 -15.34
C ARG A 145 8.67 5.38 -16.79
N VAL A 146 8.13 4.24 -17.24
CA VAL A 146 8.20 3.81 -18.64
C VAL A 146 7.39 4.74 -19.53
N GLU A 147 6.15 5.10 -19.20
CA GLU A 147 5.28 5.85 -20.13
C GLU A 147 5.49 7.37 -20.13
N LEU A 148 5.56 7.97 -18.95
CA LEU A 148 5.51 9.43 -18.77
C LEU A 148 6.85 10.03 -18.32
N GLY A 149 7.85 9.19 -18.04
CA GLY A 149 9.19 9.58 -17.67
C GLY A 149 9.44 9.74 -16.17
N ASP A 150 10.69 10.02 -15.83
CA ASP A 150 11.19 9.93 -14.46
C ASP A 150 10.57 10.95 -13.49
N PHE A 151 10.20 12.14 -13.98
CA PHE A 151 9.61 13.19 -13.14
C PHE A 151 8.19 12.86 -12.69
N VAL A 152 7.34 12.40 -13.61
CA VAL A 152 5.96 12.01 -13.28
C VAL A 152 5.98 10.77 -12.38
N ALA A 153 6.87 9.83 -12.65
CA ALA A 153 7.09 8.68 -11.79
C ALA A 153 7.53 9.07 -10.37
N PHE A 154 8.38 10.10 -10.21
CA PHE A 154 8.78 10.59 -8.90
C PHE A 154 7.61 11.17 -8.09
N ILE A 155 6.76 11.99 -8.73
CA ILE A 155 5.55 12.53 -8.09
C ILE A 155 4.62 11.39 -7.68
N ALA A 156 4.41 10.43 -8.58
CA ALA A 156 3.57 9.27 -8.30
C ALA A 156 4.12 8.39 -7.18
N ALA A 157 5.44 8.15 -7.13
CA ALA A 157 6.07 7.43 -6.02
C ALA A 157 5.88 8.14 -4.69
N GLY A 158 6.00 9.47 -4.67
CA GLY A 158 5.72 10.28 -3.49
C GLY A 158 4.27 10.13 -3.02
N ASN A 159 3.32 10.17 -3.94
CA ASN A 159 1.90 9.96 -3.64
C ASN A 159 1.62 8.55 -3.11
N ILE A 160 2.16 7.52 -3.77
CA ILE A 160 2.01 6.12 -3.36
C ILE A 160 2.59 5.91 -1.95
N LEU A 161 3.76 6.46 -1.65
CA LEU A 161 4.37 6.35 -0.33
C LEU A 161 3.49 7.00 0.74
N LEU A 162 2.99 8.21 0.48
CA LEU A 162 2.08 8.92 1.37
C LEU A 162 0.78 8.14 1.59
N GLU A 163 0.21 7.58 0.52
CA GLU A 163 -0.98 6.74 0.56
C GLU A 163 -0.78 5.49 1.43
N TYR A 164 0.32 4.75 1.26
CA TYR A 164 0.63 3.58 2.09
C TYR A 164 0.84 3.93 3.57
N VAL A 165 1.47 5.08 3.86
CA VAL A 165 1.68 5.54 5.24
C VAL A 165 0.34 5.90 5.90
N ILE A 166 -0.51 6.66 5.21
CA ILE A 166 -1.83 7.06 5.73
C ILE A 166 -2.75 5.84 5.83
N GLY A 167 -2.80 4.99 4.82
CA GLY A 167 -3.59 3.76 4.79
C GLY A 167 -3.18 2.78 5.88
N GLY A 168 -1.88 2.54 6.04
CA GLY A 168 -1.34 1.71 7.11
C GLY A 168 -1.71 2.25 8.50
N ALA A 169 -1.61 3.56 8.71
CA ALA A 169 -2.02 4.19 9.97
C ALA A 169 -3.54 4.08 10.22
N ALA A 170 -4.36 4.25 9.18
CA ALA A 170 -5.82 4.12 9.28
C ALA A 170 -6.23 2.69 9.65
N VAL A 171 -5.62 1.68 9.01
CA VAL A 171 -5.86 0.27 9.33
C VAL A 171 -5.38 -0.04 10.75
N ALA A 172 -4.20 0.43 11.16
CA ALA A 172 -3.69 0.20 12.51
C ALA A 172 -4.62 0.76 13.60
N ARG A 173 -5.19 1.97 13.42
CA ARG A 173 -6.17 2.53 14.36
C ARG A 173 -7.48 1.74 14.43
N SER A 174 -7.87 1.08 13.34
CA SER A 174 -9.09 0.26 13.33
C SER A 174 -9.00 -0.91 14.33
N TRP A 175 -7.81 -1.48 14.53
CA TRP A 175 -7.58 -2.55 15.51
C TRP A 175 -7.92 -2.12 16.93
N THR A 176 -7.50 -0.93 17.34
CA THR A 176 -7.76 -0.38 18.67
C THR A 176 -9.26 -0.18 18.90
N SER A 177 -9.97 0.33 17.90
CA SER A 177 -11.43 0.49 17.94
C SER A 177 -12.15 -0.86 18.08
N TYR A 178 -11.75 -1.88 17.30
CA TYR A 178 -12.32 -3.22 17.41
C TYR A 178 -12.01 -3.89 18.74
N LEU A 179 -10.78 -3.76 19.25
CA LEU A 179 -10.40 -4.29 20.55
C LEU A 179 -11.19 -3.63 21.71
N ALA A 180 -11.38 -2.31 21.65
CA ALA A 180 -12.24 -1.58 22.58
C ALA A 180 -13.67 -2.14 22.57
N SER A 181 -14.24 -2.34 21.38
CA SER A 181 -15.58 -2.90 21.24
C SER A 181 -15.67 -4.35 21.73
N LEU A 182 -14.64 -5.17 21.52
CA LEU A 182 -14.58 -6.55 22.04
C LEU A 182 -14.55 -6.58 23.58
N CYS A 183 -13.90 -5.59 24.20
CA CYS A 183 -13.89 -5.43 25.65
C CYS A 183 -15.14 -4.71 26.20
N ASN A 184 -16.16 -4.44 25.38
CA ASN A 184 -17.33 -3.63 25.74
C ASN A 184 -16.97 -2.25 26.33
N LYS A 185 -15.88 -1.64 25.86
CA LYS A 185 -15.44 -0.28 26.23
C LYS A 185 -15.63 0.70 25.09
N GLU A 186 -15.68 1.99 25.43
CA GLU A 186 -15.76 3.05 24.42
C GLU A 186 -14.50 3.01 23.52
N PRO A 187 -14.59 3.25 22.20
CA PRO A 187 -13.44 3.21 21.28
C PRO A 187 -12.25 4.09 21.69
N SER A 188 -12.48 5.09 22.52
CA SER A 188 -11.45 6.00 23.03
C SER A 188 -10.76 5.53 24.33
N SER A 189 -11.25 4.47 24.97
CA SER A 189 -10.80 4.05 26.31
C SER A 189 -9.36 3.54 26.38
N PHE A 190 -8.81 3.05 25.26
CA PHE A 190 -7.42 2.59 25.17
C PHE A 190 -6.45 3.65 24.64
N LEU A 191 -6.95 4.86 24.36
CA LEU A 191 -6.14 5.96 23.85
C LEU A 191 -5.53 6.74 25.02
N ILE A 192 -4.23 7.00 24.94
CA ILE A 192 -3.52 7.80 25.94
C ILE A 192 -3.70 9.28 25.55
N LYS A 193 -4.33 10.06 26.43
CA LYS A 193 -4.45 11.52 26.26
C LYS A 193 -3.13 12.22 26.60
N ALA A 194 -2.43 12.71 25.59
CA ALA A 194 -1.26 13.56 25.75
C ALA A 194 -1.70 15.02 25.97
N HIS A 195 -1.52 15.54 27.19
CA HIS A 195 -1.70 16.96 27.49
C HIS A 195 -0.57 17.77 26.84
N GLY A 196 -0.83 18.32 25.64
CA GLY A 196 0.15 19.13 24.90
C GLY A 196 -0.12 19.24 23.40
N LEU A 197 -1.02 18.42 22.84
CA LEU A 197 -1.43 18.48 21.44
C LEU A 197 -2.83 19.11 21.31
N ALA A 198 -3.11 19.66 20.12
CA ALA A 198 -4.42 20.23 19.80
C ALA A 198 -5.54 19.20 19.95
N GLU A 199 -6.74 19.67 20.31
CA GLU A 199 -7.93 18.85 20.51
C GLU A 199 -8.20 17.96 19.27
N GLY A 200 -8.21 16.63 19.45
CA GLY A 200 -8.36 15.65 18.37
C GLY A 200 -7.06 14.97 17.93
N TYR A 201 -5.90 15.59 18.20
CA TYR A 201 -4.55 15.00 18.02
C TYR A 201 -3.93 14.54 19.35
N ASP A 202 -4.58 14.84 20.47
CA ASP A 202 -4.18 14.49 21.83
C ASP A 202 -4.28 12.99 22.14
N LYS A 203 -4.88 12.18 21.26
CA LYS A 203 -5.15 10.76 21.49
C LYS A 203 -4.08 9.89 20.83
N LEU A 204 -3.07 9.52 21.59
CA LEU A 204 -2.03 8.58 21.16
C LEU A 204 -2.54 7.13 21.27
N ASP A 205 -2.24 6.34 20.23
CA ASP A 205 -2.67 4.95 20.11
C ASP A 205 -1.46 4.00 20.21
N PRO A 206 -1.10 3.54 21.42
CA PRO A 206 0.04 2.64 21.61
C PRO A 206 -0.22 1.24 21.03
N ILE A 207 -1.49 0.82 20.93
CA ILE A 207 -1.88 -0.49 20.42
C ILE A 207 -1.66 -0.53 18.91
N ALA A 208 -2.05 0.52 18.18
CA ALA A 208 -1.78 0.65 16.76
C ALA A 208 -0.28 0.59 16.45
N VAL A 209 0.56 1.27 17.26
CA VAL A 209 2.03 1.21 17.11
C VAL A 209 2.56 -0.21 17.34
N GLY A 210 2.08 -0.89 18.38
CA GLY A 210 2.44 -2.28 18.66
C GLY A 210 2.08 -3.24 17.53
N VAL A 211 0.87 -3.10 16.96
CA VAL A 211 0.41 -3.88 15.81
C VAL A 211 1.28 -3.62 14.57
N CYS A 212 1.61 -2.35 14.28
CA CYS A 212 2.51 -2.01 13.18
C CYS A 212 3.89 -2.67 13.34
N ILE A 213 4.49 -2.58 14.54
CA ILE A 213 5.80 -3.21 14.81
C ILE A 213 5.71 -4.73 14.65
N ALA A 214 4.65 -5.36 15.17
CA ALA A 214 4.45 -6.80 15.05
C ALA A 214 4.34 -7.24 13.59
N ILE A 215 3.54 -6.54 12.78
CA ILE A 215 3.39 -6.83 11.35
C ILE A 215 4.71 -6.61 10.60
N CYS A 216 5.43 -5.52 10.89
CA CYS A 216 6.75 -5.26 10.31
C CYS A 216 7.75 -6.38 10.65
N MET A 217 7.78 -6.85 11.89
CA MET A 217 8.64 -7.95 12.31
C MET A 217 8.31 -9.25 11.56
N VAL A 218 7.02 -9.56 11.41
CA VAL A 218 6.56 -10.73 10.63
C VAL A 218 6.96 -10.60 9.16
N ALA A 219 6.82 -9.41 8.57
CA ALA A 219 7.18 -9.14 7.18
C ALA A 219 8.69 -9.30 6.93
N VAL A 220 9.52 -8.82 7.86
CA VAL A 220 11.00 -8.93 7.77
C VAL A 220 11.46 -10.38 7.97
N HIS A 221 10.81 -11.14 8.85
CA HIS A 221 11.27 -12.49 9.18
C HIS A 221 10.97 -13.53 8.08
N SER A 222 9.83 -13.45 7.40
CA SER A 222 9.52 -14.41 6.32
C SER A 222 8.43 -13.94 5.35
N THR A 223 8.83 -13.64 4.12
CA THR A 223 7.90 -13.37 3.01
C THR A 223 7.03 -14.58 2.66
N LYS A 224 7.56 -15.81 2.79
CA LYS A 224 6.80 -17.04 2.53
C LYS A 224 5.78 -17.33 3.63
N GLY A 225 6.14 -17.09 4.90
CA GLY A 225 5.20 -17.17 6.02
C GLY A 225 4.08 -16.15 5.91
N SER A 226 4.42 -14.92 5.52
CA SER A 226 3.46 -13.82 5.30
C SER A 226 2.40 -14.18 4.25
N SER A 227 2.78 -14.77 3.11
CA SER A 227 1.82 -15.20 2.09
C SER A 227 0.81 -16.25 2.61
N ARG A 228 1.26 -17.24 3.39
CA ARG A 228 0.36 -18.24 3.99
C ARG A 228 -0.61 -17.62 4.99
N LEU A 229 -0.11 -16.71 5.84
CA LEU A 229 -0.95 -15.97 6.78
C LEU A 229 -2.00 -15.14 6.03
N ASN A 230 -1.60 -14.51 4.94
CA ASN A 230 -2.50 -13.70 4.14
C ASN A 230 -3.64 -14.52 3.54
N TYR A 231 -3.34 -15.66 2.90
CA TYR A 231 -4.39 -16.53 2.35
C TYR A 231 -5.36 -17.04 3.44
N ILE A 232 -4.83 -17.49 4.59
CA ILE A 232 -5.69 -17.94 5.71
C ILE A 232 -6.57 -16.80 6.21
N ALA A 233 -6.00 -15.60 6.38
CA ALA A 233 -6.75 -14.41 6.78
C ALA A 233 -7.85 -14.10 5.77
N SER A 234 -7.57 -14.13 4.46
CA SER A 234 -8.58 -13.91 3.42
C SER A 234 -9.74 -14.90 3.50
N ILE A 235 -9.48 -16.19 3.73
CA ILE A 235 -10.54 -17.21 3.90
C ILE A 235 -11.43 -16.87 5.11
N VAL A 236 -10.81 -16.50 6.23
CA VAL A 236 -11.54 -16.12 7.45
C VAL A 236 -12.42 -14.89 7.16
N HIS A 237 -11.88 -13.87 6.50
CA HIS A 237 -12.65 -12.68 6.15
C HIS A 237 -13.85 -12.99 5.25
N ILE A 238 -13.67 -13.83 4.22
CA ILE A 238 -14.80 -14.26 3.37
C ILE A 238 -15.86 -15.00 4.18
N THR A 239 -15.43 -15.87 5.10
CA THR A 239 -16.34 -16.61 5.98
C THR A 239 -17.16 -15.67 6.87
N VAL A 240 -16.52 -14.64 7.43
CA VAL A 240 -17.18 -13.60 8.23
C VAL A 240 -18.17 -12.78 7.39
N ILE A 241 -17.78 -12.40 6.17
CA ILE A 241 -18.68 -11.67 5.25
C ILE A 241 -19.91 -12.53 4.91
N LEU A 242 -19.73 -13.80 4.57
CA LEU A 242 -20.83 -14.73 4.31
C LEU A 242 -21.77 -14.87 5.52
N PHE A 243 -21.19 -14.99 6.72
CA PHE A 243 -21.97 -15.02 7.95
C PHE A 243 -22.80 -13.74 8.14
N ILE A 244 -22.20 -12.56 7.94
CA ILE A 244 -22.90 -11.27 8.03
C ILE A 244 -24.04 -11.18 7.01
N ILE A 245 -23.81 -11.63 5.76
CA ILE A 245 -24.85 -11.64 4.72
C ILE A 245 -26.02 -12.54 5.15
N VAL A 246 -25.75 -13.77 5.60
CA VAL A 246 -26.81 -14.72 6.00
C VAL A 246 -27.60 -14.19 7.21
N CYS A 247 -26.92 -13.76 8.27
CA CYS A 247 -27.59 -13.19 9.45
C CYS A 247 -28.34 -11.89 9.13
N GLY A 248 -27.74 -11.05 8.28
CA GLY A 248 -28.33 -9.80 7.83
C GLY A 248 -29.62 -10.01 7.05
N LEU A 249 -29.64 -10.99 6.14
CA LEU A 249 -30.84 -11.34 5.36
C LEU A 249 -31.96 -11.90 6.26
N ILE A 250 -31.63 -12.75 7.23
CA ILE A 250 -32.62 -13.32 8.17
C ILE A 250 -33.26 -12.25 9.07
N LYS A 251 -32.49 -11.24 9.50
CA LYS A 251 -32.94 -10.16 10.40
C LYS A 251 -33.36 -8.88 9.67
N SER A 252 -33.36 -8.86 8.34
CA SER A 252 -33.62 -7.66 7.56
C SER A 252 -35.08 -7.20 7.70
N ASN A 253 -35.28 -5.90 7.95
CA ASN A 253 -36.59 -5.27 7.95
C ASN A 253 -36.70 -4.33 6.75
N TYR A 254 -37.65 -4.61 5.86
CA TYR A 254 -37.87 -3.84 4.63
C TYR A 254 -38.17 -2.36 4.90
N LYS A 255 -38.71 -2.01 6.08
CA LYS A 255 -38.99 -0.63 6.47
C LYS A 255 -37.72 0.24 6.61
N ASN A 256 -36.57 -0.37 6.85
CA ASN A 256 -35.30 0.37 6.96
C ASN A 256 -34.78 0.87 5.60
N TYR A 257 -35.33 0.37 4.49
CA TYR A 257 -35.01 0.87 3.15
C TYR A 257 -35.82 2.10 2.76
N THR A 258 -36.77 2.55 3.58
CA THR A 258 -37.58 3.75 3.34
C THR A 258 -37.27 4.81 4.39
N PRO A 259 -36.81 6.01 4.02
CA PRO A 259 -36.48 6.47 2.66
C PRO A 259 -35.16 5.85 2.13
N PHE A 260 -35.14 5.43 0.85
CA PHE A 260 -33.98 4.76 0.25
C PHE A 260 -32.80 5.72 0.04
N MET A 261 -33.09 6.97 -0.32
CA MET A 261 -32.10 7.99 -0.63
C MET A 261 -32.33 9.26 0.20
N PRO A 262 -32.11 9.21 1.53
CA PRO A 262 -32.39 10.33 2.43
C PRO A 262 -31.53 11.57 2.13
N PHE A 263 -30.32 11.37 1.61
CA PHE A 263 -29.35 12.43 1.31
C PHE A 263 -29.31 12.81 -0.19
N GLY A 264 -30.24 12.28 -0.98
CA GLY A 264 -30.31 12.50 -2.43
C GLY A 264 -29.11 11.96 -3.22
N PRO A 265 -29.05 12.24 -4.55
CA PRO A 265 -28.00 11.73 -5.42
C PRO A 265 -26.61 12.24 -5.04
N ARG A 266 -26.50 13.45 -4.49
CA ARG A 266 -25.23 14.03 -4.04
C ARG A 266 -24.59 13.21 -2.91
N GLY A 267 -25.40 12.72 -1.97
CA GLY A 267 -24.93 11.83 -0.90
C GLY A 267 -24.36 10.52 -1.44
N VAL A 268 -24.99 9.96 -2.48
CA VAL A 268 -24.52 8.73 -3.14
C VAL A 268 -23.14 8.92 -3.76
N PHE A 269 -22.91 10.01 -4.51
CA PHE A 269 -21.60 10.28 -5.12
C PHE A 269 -20.53 10.65 -4.09
N LYS A 270 -20.90 11.36 -3.02
CA LYS A 270 -19.97 11.68 -1.92
C LYS A 270 -19.50 10.41 -1.22
N ALA A 271 -20.44 9.52 -0.87
CA ALA A 271 -20.12 8.23 -0.30
C ALA A 271 -19.33 7.35 -1.28
N ALA A 272 -19.61 7.41 -2.59
CA ALA A 272 -18.85 6.67 -3.59
C ALA A 272 -17.36 7.05 -3.57
N ALA A 273 -17.04 8.35 -3.53
CA ALA A 273 -15.65 8.80 -3.46
C ALA A 273 -14.92 8.27 -2.20
N VAL A 274 -15.60 8.18 -1.06
CA VAL A 274 -15.03 7.64 0.18
C VAL A 274 -14.91 6.12 0.13
N LEU A 275 -15.95 5.43 -0.36
CA LEU A 275 -16.00 3.97 -0.46
C LEU A 275 -15.07 3.41 -1.54
N PHE A 276 -14.59 4.24 -2.46
CA PHE A 276 -13.50 3.86 -3.38
C PHE A 276 -12.27 3.33 -2.62
N PHE A 277 -12.03 3.82 -1.40
CA PHE A 277 -10.98 3.29 -0.52
C PHE A 277 -11.08 1.77 -0.28
N ALA A 278 -12.30 1.20 -0.29
CA ALA A 278 -12.49 -0.24 -0.13
C ALA A 278 -12.05 -1.07 -1.36
N PHE A 279 -11.78 -0.41 -2.50
CA PHE A 279 -11.27 -1.04 -3.70
C PHE A 279 -9.76 -0.85 -3.89
N VAL A 280 -9.07 -0.18 -2.95
CA VAL A 280 -7.61 -0.03 -3.01
C VAL A 280 -6.96 -1.38 -2.70
N GLY A 281 -6.15 -1.91 -3.61
CA GLY A 281 -5.43 -3.18 -3.41
C GLY A 281 -5.39 -4.16 -4.59
N PHE A 282 -5.97 -3.79 -5.75
CA PHE A 282 -5.84 -4.55 -7.00
C PHE A 282 -4.53 -4.28 -7.74
#